data_AF-A0A356B2T1-F1
#
_entry.id   AF-A0A356B2T1-F1
#
_cell.length_a   1.000
_cell.length_b   1.000
_cell.length_c   1.000
_cell.angle_alpha   90.00
_cell.angle_beta   90.00
_cell.angle_gamma   90.00
#
_symmetry.space_group_name_H-M   'P 1'
#
loop_
_entity.id
_entity.type
_entity.pdbx_description
1 polymer ?
#
loop_
_entity_poly.entity_id
_entity_poly.type
_entity_poly.pdbx_seq_one_letter_code
_entity_poly.pdbx_strand_id
1 'polypeptide(L)'
;MIWFKIGGNMDLPKVIHDTGDIRYRAPFGAVQRGSEVHLSIRIESGTPQWVQLRFWKEKSGEKIKEAVPSGKGDGFWHSTVTLNTPGVYWYYFIICIDGNVFYYSRKNNTDFGEGFLSSDPMHSFQLTVYEHFTVPKWYSESVMYQIFPDRFHRVLDQIPEHYDEMYDQIKINNRVFLINKKAEDVPSYRRDPSTGFLTNDDYFGGNLRGIIEKLDYLQSLGISTVYLNPIFEAFSNHRYNTGDYLKIDPLLGDMETFKELCREGKKRGISFILDGVFSHTGSDSIYFNKDGRYPDLGAYQSKDSKYHPWYCF
;
A
#
# COMPACT_ATOMS: atom_id res chain seq x y z
N MET A 1 -47.43 23.49 10.03
CA MET A 1 -46.93 22.10 9.99
C MET A 1 -48.11 21.23 9.55
N ILE A 2 -48.23 20.97 8.25
CA ILE A 2 -49.24 20.08 7.68
C ILE A 2 -48.44 19.12 6.80
N TRP A 3 -48.28 17.89 7.29
CA TRP A 3 -47.68 16.80 6.53
C TRP A 3 -48.78 16.18 5.67
N PHE A 4 -48.80 16.50 4.37
CA PHE A 4 -49.49 15.65 3.41
C PHE A 4 -48.59 14.46 3.09
N LYS A 5 -48.85 13.34 3.76
CA LYS A 5 -48.34 12.03 3.36
C LYS A 5 -49.17 11.59 2.17
N ILE A 6 -48.75 11.95 0.95
CA ILE A 6 -49.35 11.39 -0.27
C ILE A 6 -48.71 10.02 -0.46
N GLY A 7 -49.44 8.99 -0.03
CA GLY A 7 -49.22 7.62 -0.44
C GLY A 7 -49.66 7.45 -1.89
N GLY A 8 -48.68 7.49 -2.80
CA GLY A 8 -48.81 7.06 -4.17
C GLY A 8 -47.47 6.47 -4.57
N ASN A 9 -47.47 5.25 -5.09
CA ASN A 9 -46.28 4.66 -5.71
C ASN A 9 -46.03 5.45 -7.01
N MET A 10 -45.45 6.64 -6.89
CA MET A 10 -45.00 7.41 -8.05
C MET A 10 -43.77 6.71 -8.60
N ASP A 11 -43.87 6.18 -9.82
CA ASP A 11 -42.70 5.75 -10.56
C ASP A 11 -41.75 6.95 -10.66
N LEU A 12 -40.61 6.85 -9.98
CA LEU A 12 -39.58 7.88 -10.03
C LEU A 12 -39.10 8.06 -11.47
N PRO A 13 -38.83 9.30 -11.91
CA PRO A 13 -38.20 9.52 -13.20
C PRO A 13 -36.93 8.68 -13.35
N LYS A 14 -36.73 8.12 -14.54
CA LYS A 14 -35.55 7.31 -14.83
C LYS A 14 -34.40 8.25 -15.17
N VAL A 15 -33.45 8.33 -14.25
CA VAL A 15 -32.27 9.18 -14.32
C VAL A 15 -31.03 8.33 -14.13
N ILE A 16 -29.97 8.58 -14.90
CA ILE A 16 -28.74 7.79 -14.87
C ILE A 16 -27.52 8.72 -14.83
N HIS A 17 -26.65 8.49 -13.83
CA HIS A 17 -25.26 8.93 -13.82
C HIS A 17 -24.41 7.78 -13.26
N ASP A 18 -23.48 7.28 -14.07
CA ASP A 18 -22.55 6.21 -13.68
C ASP A 18 -21.11 6.73 -13.71
N THR A 19 -20.49 6.78 -12.53
CA THR A 19 -19.10 7.27 -12.39
C THR A 19 -18.05 6.41 -13.10
N GLY A 20 -18.39 5.18 -13.47
CA GLY A 20 -17.54 4.25 -14.22
C GLY A 20 -17.56 4.43 -15.73
N ASP A 21 -18.51 5.21 -16.24
CA ASP A 21 -18.70 5.41 -17.67
C ASP A 21 -18.30 6.84 -18.07
N ILE A 22 -17.37 6.92 -19.03
CA ILE A 22 -16.76 8.15 -19.50
C ILE A 22 -17.79 9.17 -20.05
N ARG A 23 -18.98 8.71 -20.46
CA ARG A 23 -20.07 9.59 -20.91
C ARG A 23 -20.63 10.45 -19.78
N TYR A 24 -20.58 9.93 -18.55
CA TYR A 24 -21.12 10.57 -17.36
C TYR A 24 -20.05 11.22 -16.49
N ARG A 25 -18.80 10.73 -16.53
CA ARG A 25 -17.68 11.31 -15.80
C ARG A 25 -16.38 11.19 -16.60
N ALA A 26 -15.83 12.33 -17.02
CA ALA A 26 -14.57 12.39 -17.74
C ALA A 26 -13.65 13.50 -17.19
N PRO A 27 -12.34 13.26 -17.01
CA PRO A 27 -11.68 11.96 -17.13
C PRO A 27 -12.07 11.00 -16.00
N PHE A 28 -11.87 9.70 -16.25
CA PHE A 28 -12.15 8.66 -15.26
C PHE A 28 -11.15 8.71 -14.08
N GLY A 29 -11.63 8.42 -12.88
CA GLY A 29 -10.78 8.30 -11.68
C GLY A 29 -10.37 9.63 -11.04
N ALA A 30 -9.19 9.64 -10.43
CA ALA A 30 -8.58 10.83 -9.83
C ALA A 30 -8.00 11.74 -10.90
N VAL A 31 -8.04 13.05 -10.66
CA VAL A 31 -7.64 14.06 -11.66
C VAL A 31 -6.53 14.97 -11.12
N GLN A 32 -5.64 15.43 -11.99
CA GLN A 32 -4.63 16.40 -11.58
C GLN A 32 -5.28 17.76 -11.33
N ARG A 33 -4.79 18.53 -10.34
CA ARG A 33 -5.27 19.90 -10.13
C ARG A 33 -5.22 20.73 -11.42
N GLY A 34 -6.25 21.55 -11.63
CA GLY A 34 -6.42 22.35 -12.85
C GLY A 34 -7.06 21.60 -14.01
N SER A 35 -7.28 20.29 -13.90
CA SER A 35 -8.03 19.54 -14.92
C SER A 35 -9.49 19.98 -14.96
N GLU A 36 -10.04 20.01 -16.17
CA GLU A 36 -11.49 20.09 -16.38
C GLU A 36 -12.11 18.71 -16.20
N VAL A 37 -13.16 18.63 -15.39
CA VAL A 37 -13.95 17.42 -15.17
C VAL A 37 -15.35 17.65 -15.72
N HIS A 38 -15.74 16.84 -16.67
CA HIS A 38 -17.07 16.80 -17.27
C HIS A 38 -17.93 15.80 -16.51
N LEU A 39 -19.01 16.30 -15.95
CA LEU A 39 -20.01 15.52 -15.23
C LEU A 39 -21.33 15.63 -15.97
N SER A 40 -21.85 14.48 -16.41
CA SER A 40 -23.09 14.41 -17.17
C SER A 40 -24.11 13.53 -16.47
N ILE A 41 -25.39 13.83 -16.66
CA ILE A 41 -26.49 13.01 -16.18
C ILE A 41 -27.52 12.86 -17.29
N ARG A 42 -28.08 11.66 -17.46
CA ARG A 42 -29.11 11.38 -18.47
C ARG A 42 -30.47 11.28 -17.80
N ILE A 43 -31.46 11.99 -18.33
CA ILE A 43 -32.86 11.93 -17.91
C ILE A 43 -33.65 11.26 -19.03
N GLU A 44 -34.23 10.09 -18.77
CA GLU A 44 -34.93 9.27 -19.76
C GLU A 44 -36.45 9.39 -19.69
N SER A 45 -37.01 9.83 -18.57
CA SER A 45 -38.44 10.05 -18.41
C SER A 45 -38.74 11.32 -17.61
N GLY A 46 -39.93 11.87 -17.86
CA GLY A 46 -40.36 13.17 -17.34
C GLY A 46 -39.84 14.36 -18.16
N THR A 47 -40.31 15.55 -17.83
CA THR A 47 -39.93 16.81 -18.49
C THR A 47 -38.94 17.57 -17.61
N PRO A 48 -37.63 17.53 -17.88
CA PRO A 48 -36.65 18.25 -17.07
C PRO A 48 -36.76 19.76 -17.29
N GLN A 49 -36.91 20.53 -16.21
CA GLN A 49 -36.87 21.99 -16.26
C GLN A 49 -35.46 22.53 -16.10
N TRP A 50 -34.69 21.99 -15.16
CA TRP A 50 -33.30 22.39 -14.90
C TRP A 50 -32.55 21.30 -14.16
N VAL A 51 -31.22 21.34 -14.31
CA VAL A 51 -30.28 20.45 -13.61
C VAL A 51 -29.15 21.31 -13.05
N GLN A 52 -28.79 21.06 -11.80
CA GLN A 52 -27.69 21.71 -11.12
C GLN A 52 -26.72 20.67 -10.57
N LEU A 53 -25.43 20.95 -10.66
CA LEU A 53 -24.37 20.23 -9.99
C LEU A 53 -24.02 20.97 -8.70
N ARG A 54 -24.24 20.35 -7.55
CA ARG A 54 -23.65 20.80 -6.29
C ARG A 54 -22.33 20.07 -6.08
N PHE A 55 -21.26 20.82 -5.85
CA PHE A 55 -19.95 20.26 -5.54
C PHE A 55 -19.23 21.07 -4.46
N TRP A 56 -18.42 20.40 -3.63
CA TRP A 56 -17.72 21.05 -2.52
C TRP A 56 -16.44 20.31 -2.16
N LYS A 57 -15.62 20.99 -1.37
CA LYS A 57 -14.46 20.41 -0.67
C LYS A 57 -14.55 20.83 0.78
N GLU A 58 -14.27 19.91 1.70
CA GLU A 58 -14.25 20.22 3.13
C GLU A 58 -13.37 21.44 3.43
N LYS A 59 -13.84 22.30 4.34
CA LYS A 59 -13.16 23.55 4.76
C LYS A 59 -12.96 24.59 3.65
N SER A 60 -13.34 24.32 2.41
CA SER A 60 -13.17 25.22 1.25
C SER A 60 -14.50 25.77 0.72
N GLY A 61 -15.63 25.29 1.25
CA GLY A 61 -16.97 25.73 0.88
C GLY A 61 -17.60 24.92 -0.26
N GLU A 62 -18.88 25.22 -0.51
CA GLU A 62 -19.70 24.60 -1.56
C GLU A 62 -19.91 25.54 -2.75
N LYS A 63 -20.18 24.95 -3.91
CA LYS A 63 -20.54 25.65 -5.15
C LYS A 63 -21.67 24.91 -5.83
N ILE A 64 -22.54 25.67 -6.49
CA ILE A 64 -23.61 25.15 -7.35
C ILE A 64 -23.35 25.68 -8.75
N LYS A 65 -23.41 24.79 -9.74
CA LYS A 65 -23.25 25.14 -11.15
C LYS A 65 -24.40 24.54 -11.95
N GLU A 66 -25.02 25.32 -12.82
CA GLU A 66 -26.04 24.79 -13.73
C GLU A 66 -25.41 23.78 -14.71
N ALA A 67 -26.16 22.74 -15.01
CA ALA A 67 -25.88 21.86 -16.13
C ALA A 67 -26.68 22.33 -17.35
N VAL A 68 -26.11 22.14 -18.53
CA VAL A 68 -26.69 22.55 -19.82
C VAL A 68 -27.17 21.31 -20.57
N PRO A 69 -28.36 21.30 -21.17
CA PRO A 69 -28.82 20.16 -21.97
C PRO A 69 -27.91 19.98 -23.20
N SER A 70 -27.69 18.74 -23.63
CA SER A 70 -26.83 18.40 -24.77
C SER A 70 -27.31 19.00 -26.11
N GLY A 71 -28.60 19.34 -26.19
CA GLY A 71 -29.27 19.79 -27.42
C GLY A 71 -29.53 18.71 -28.46
N LYS A 72 -29.13 17.45 -28.21
CA LYS A 72 -29.21 16.34 -29.17
C LYS A 72 -30.49 15.49 -29.04
N GLY A 73 -31.34 15.78 -28.06
CA GLY A 73 -32.52 14.96 -27.75
C GLY A 73 -32.18 13.60 -27.12
N ASP A 74 -30.96 13.42 -26.62
CA ASP A 74 -30.47 12.18 -26.00
C ASP A 74 -30.68 12.14 -24.46
N GLY A 75 -31.33 13.17 -23.92
CA GLY A 75 -31.63 13.32 -22.49
C GLY A 75 -30.44 13.72 -21.62
N PHE A 76 -29.25 13.97 -22.19
CA PHE A 76 -28.08 14.35 -21.42
C PHE A 76 -28.06 15.82 -21.02
N TRP A 77 -27.59 16.06 -19.79
CA TRP A 77 -27.25 17.35 -19.24
C TRP A 77 -25.80 17.32 -18.76
N HIS A 78 -25.05 18.40 -19.00
CA HIS A 78 -23.61 18.46 -18.77
C HIS A 78 -23.24 19.63 -17.87
N SER A 79 -22.35 19.40 -16.90
CA SER A 79 -21.68 20.45 -16.14
C SER A 79 -20.18 20.17 -16.10
N THR A 80 -19.38 21.19 -16.40
CA THR A 80 -17.91 21.10 -16.34
C THR A 80 -17.40 21.84 -15.11
N VAL A 81 -16.49 21.25 -14.34
CA VAL A 81 -15.84 21.92 -13.21
C VAL A 81 -14.32 21.87 -13.35
N THR A 82 -13.65 22.96 -12.99
CA THR A 82 -12.18 23.02 -12.91
C THR A 82 -11.77 23.00 -11.45
N LEU A 83 -11.01 21.99 -11.03
CA LEU A 83 -10.65 21.80 -9.62
C LEU A 83 -9.17 22.13 -9.38
N ASN A 84 -8.90 23.31 -8.85
CA ASN A 84 -7.54 23.88 -8.82
C ASN A 84 -6.72 23.53 -7.57
N THR A 85 -7.31 22.92 -6.56
CA THR A 85 -6.61 22.60 -5.30
C THR A 85 -6.64 21.09 -5.05
N PRO A 86 -5.52 20.46 -4.64
CA PRO A 86 -5.52 19.06 -4.26
C PRO A 86 -6.45 18.76 -3.07
N GLY A 87 -7.05 17.57 -3.07
CA GLY A 87 -7.93 17.09 -2.01
C GLY A 87 -9.12 16.29 -2.53
N VAL A 88 -10.02 15.95 -1.62
CA VAL A 88 -11.25 15.20 -1.94
C VAL A 88 -12.40 16.18 -2.11
N TYR A 89 -13.01 16.14 -3.30
CA TYR A 89 -14.23 16.85 -3.63
C TYR A 89 -15.41 15.89 -3.61
N TRP A 90 -16.57 16.43 -3.30
CA TRP A 90 -17.83 15.72 -3.25
C TRP A 90 -18.81 16.39 -4.20
N TYR A 91 -19.68 15.61 -4.84
CA TYR A 91 -20.75 16.17 -5.66
C TYR A 91 -21.99 15.28 -5.72
N TYR A 92 -23.10 15.90 -6.11
CA TYR A 92 -24.33 15.24 -6.55
C TYR A 92 -25.13 16.19 -7.45
N PHE A 93 -26.15 15.67 -8.14
CA PHE A 93 -27.02 16.49 -8.97
C PHE A 93 -28.31 16.85 -8.24
N ILE A 94 -28.79 18.07 -8.42
CA ILE A 94 -30.11 18.55 -8.03
C ILE A 94 -30.88 18.75 -9.32
N ILE A 95 -32.06 18.15 -9.42
CA ILE A 95 -32.76 17.98 -10.70
C ILE A 95 -34.22 18.37 -10.50
N CYS A 96 -34.76 19.25 -11.33
CA CYS A 96 -36.19 19.50 -11.39
C CYS A 96 -36.78 18.79 -12.60
N ILE A 97 -37.73 17.90 -12.35
CA ILE A 97 -38.47 17.12 -13.35
C ILE A 97 -39.96 17.24 -13.03
N ASP A 98 -40.77 17.63 -14.01
CA ASP A 98 -42.23 17.78 -13.88
C ASP A 98 -42.66 18.63 -12.66
N GLY A 99 -41.84 19.63 -12.31
CA GLY A 99 -42.10 20.55 -11.19
C GLY A 99 -41.67 20.05 -9.82
N ASN A 100 -41.10 18.84 -9.73
CA ASN A 100 -40.59 18.25 -8.49
C ASN A 100 -39.06 18.28 -8.46
N VAL A 101 -38.49 18.55 -7.29
CA VAL A 101 -37.03 18.57 -7.08
C VAL A 101 -36.57 17.22 -6.53
N PHE A 102 -35.54 16.66 -7.17
CA PHE A 102 -34.90 15.41 -6.81
C PHE A 102 -33.39 15.58 -6.67
N TYR A 103 -32.75 14.64 -5.97
CA TYR A 103 -31.32 14.57 -5.78
C TYR A 103 -30.80 13.27 -6.36
N TYR A 104 -29.79 13.34 -7.23
CA TYR A 104 -29.14 12.16 -7.78
C TYR A 104 -27.77 11.96 -7.14
N SER A 105 -27.69 10.92 -6.32
CA SER A 105 -26.67 10.70 -5.30
C SER A 105 -26.05 9.30 -5.42
N ARG A 106 -24.96 9.05 -4.71
CA ARG A 106 -24.28 7.74 -4.67
C ARG A 106 -25.15 6.71 -3.94
N LYS A 107 -25.38 5.53 -4.53
CA LYS A 107 -26.31 4.51 -3.98
C LYS A 107 -25.80 3.81 -2.73
N ASN A 108 -24.53 3.42 -2.70
CA ASN A 108 -23.92 2.61 -1.63
C ASN A 108 -22.62 3.24 -1.11
N ASN A 109 -21.93 2.56 -0.20
CA ASN A 109 -20.58 2.93 0.26
C ASN A 109 -19.47 2.67 -0.78
N THR A 110 -19.81 2.36 -2.04
CA THR A 110 -18.84 2.24 -3.13
C THR A 110 -18.66 3.60 -3.80
N ASP A 111 -17.43 4.06 -3.96
CA ASP A 111 -17.09 5.32 -4.66
C ASP A 111 -17.27 5.25 -6.19
N PHE A 112 -17.90 4.19 -6.68
CA PHE A 112 -17.97 3.82 -8.09
C PHE A 112 -19.35 3.26 -8.46
N GLY A 113 -19.75 3.45 -9.72
CA GLY A 113 -20.96 2.92 -10.34
C GLY A 113 -22.08 3.95 -10.50
N GLU A 114 -23.26 3.42 -10.84
CA GLU A 114 -24.52 4.14 -10.97
C GLU A 114 -25.03 4.66 -9.62
N GLY A 115 -25.55 5.89 -9.63
CA GLY A 115 -26.23 6.47 -8.48
C GLY A 115 -27.68 6.03 -8.32
N PHE A 116 -28.44 6.85 -7.62
CA PHE A 116 -29.88 6.71 -7.49
C PHE A 116 -30.53 8.08 -7.29
N LEU A 117 -31.80 8.17 -7.65
CA LEU A 117 -32.63 9.34 -7.49
C LEU A 117 -33.40 9.27 -6.16
N SER A 118 -33.44 10.37 -5.40
CA SER A 118 -34.16 10.49 -4.13
C SER A 118 -34.83 11.86 -3.95
N SER A 119 -35.78 11.94 -3.02
CA SER A 119 -36.41 13.20 -2.58
C SER A 119 -35.50 14.05 -1.69
N ASP A 120 -34.47 13.44 -1.09
CA ASP A 120 -33.58 14.07 -0.12
C ASP A 120 -32.11 13.85 -0.51
N PRO A 121 -31.21 14.82 -0.27
CA PRO A 121 -29.79 14.65 -0.57
C PRO A 121 -29.19 13.57 0.35
N MET A 122 -28.62 12.53 -0.24
CA MET A 122 -27.99 11.42 0.49
C MET A 122 -26.47 11.42 0.26
N HIS A 123 -25.87 10.25 0.03
CA HIS A 123 -24.42 10.11 -0.15
C HIS A 123 -23.92 10.79 -1.42
N SER A 124 -22.74 11.38 -1.35
CA SER A 124 -22.17 12.14 -2.46
C SER A 124 -21.14 11.31 -3.21
N PHE A 125 -21.02 11.55 -4.51
CA PHE A 125 -19.93 10.99 -5.29
C PHE A 125 -18.62 11.65 -4.90
N GLN A 126 -17.54 10.87 -4.92
CA GLN A 126 -16.20 11.31 -4.57
C GLN A 126 -15.36 11.60 -5.83
N LEU A 127 -14.60 12.70 -5.79
CA LEU A 127 -13.65 13.10 -6.82
C LEU A 127 -12.32 13.52 -6.18
N THR A 128 -11.29 12.70 -6.36
CA THR A 128 -9.95 12.95 -5.82
C THR A 128 -9.15 13.81 -6.78
N VAL A 129 -8.65 14.94 -6.29
CA VAL A 129 -7.76 15.84 -7.03
C VAL A 129 -6.36 15.74 -6.44
N TYR A 130 -5.38 15.38 -7.26
CA TYR A 130 -4.00 15.20 -6.83
C TYR A 130 -3.08 16.32 -7.35
N GLU A 131 -2.01 16.58 -6.60
CA GLU A 131 -0.89 17.39 -7.07
C GLU A 131 0.00 16.52 -7.96
N HIS A 132 0.53 17.09 -9.04
CA HIS A 132 1.44 16.35 -9.91
C HIS A 132 2.62 15.81 -9.08
N PHE A 133 2.83 14.50 -9.15
CA PHE A 133 4.01 13.86 -8.61
C PHE A 133 4.60 12.97 -9.68
N THR A 134 5.93 12.93 -9.74
CA THR A 134 6.65 12.08 -10.68
C THR A 134 7.11 10.84 -9.94
N VAL A 135 6.66 9.68 -10.40
CA VAL A 135 7.19 8.39 -9.95
C VAL A 135 8.46 8.09 -10.76
N PRO A 136 9.55 7.59 -10.14
CA PRO A 136 10.73 7.20 -10.89
C PRO A 136 10.38 6.13 -11.94
N LYS A 137 10.75 6.36 -13.21
CA LYS A 137 10.42 5.44 -14.32
C LYS A 137 10.91 4.02 -14.08
N TRP A 138 12.11 3.88 -13.49
CA TRP A 138 12.67 2.57 -13.15
C TRP A 138 11.76 1.74 -12.22
N TYR A 139 10.89 2.40 -11.43
CA TYR A 139 9.92 1.73 -10.56
C TYR A 139 8.60 1.46 -11.29
N SER A 140 8.03 2.46 -11.96
CA SER A 140 6.71 2.35 -12.62
C SER A 140 6.70 1.40 -13.83
N GLU A 141 7.85 1.17 -14.45
CA GLU A 141 8.01 0.29 -15.62
C GLU A 141 8.67 -1.05 -15.23
N SER A 142 8.83 -1.34 -13.93
CA SER A 142 9.57 -2.52 -13.48
C SER A 142 8.77 -3.83 -13.52
N VAL A 143 9.48 -4.92 -13.80
CA VAL A 143 9.05 -6.27 -13.42
C VAL A 143 9.77 -6.62 -12.12
N MET A 144 9.00 -6.70 -11.02
CA MET A 144 9.54 -6.91 -9.68
C MET A 144 9.58 -8.39 -9.29
N TYR A 145 10.68 -8.80 -8.65
CA TYR A 145 10.83 -10.12 -8.03
C TYR A 145 11.10 -9.97 -6.53
N GLN A 146 10.29 -10.62 -5.70
CA GLN A 146 10.49 -10.62 -4.25
C GLN A 146 11.41 -11.77 -3.85
N ILE A 147 12.40 -11.48 -3.00
CA ILE A 147 13.33 -12.46 -2.43
C ILE A 147 13.21 -12.44 -0.91
N PHE A 148 12.93 -13.61 -0.34
CA PHE A 148 13.17 -13.92 1.06
C PHE A 148 14.60 -14.49 1.19
N PRO A 149 15.59 -13.72 1.69
CA PRO A 149 17.01 -14.03 1.51
C PRO A 149 17.44 -15.43 1.97
N ASP A 150 17.02 -15.83 3.18
CA ASP A 150 17.39 -17.12 3.78
C ASP A 150 16.94 -18.34 2.95
N ARG A 151 15.94 -18.18 2.08
CA ARG A 151 15.32 -19.28 1.32
C ARG A 151 15.61 -19.25 -0.18
N PHE A 152 16.32 -18.24 -0.67
CA PHE A 152 16.45 -18.03 -2.11
C PHE A 152 17.57 -18.85 -2.74
N HIS A 153 18.82 -18.63 -2.33
CA HIS A 153 19.97 -19.39 -2.83
C HIS A 153 21.10 -19.35 -1.80
N ARG A 154 21.59 -20.53 -1.42
CA ARG A 154 22.77 -20.71 -0.57
C ARG A 154 23.94 -21.09 -1.46
N VAL A 155 25.09 -20.43 -1.26
CA VAL A 155 26.36 -20.86 -1.86
C VAL A 155 26.93 -22.01 -1.04
N LEU A 156 27.04 -23.19 -1.65
CA LEU A 156 27.42 -24.44 -0.97
C LEU A 156 28.84 -24.40 -0.39
N ASP A 157 29.74 -23.59 -0.96
CA ASP A 157 31.14 -23.51 -0.56
C ASP A 157 31.41 -22.45 0.53
N GLN A 158 30.39 -21.69 0.94
CA GLN A 158 30.46 -20.75 2.05
C GLN A 158 29.71 -21.30 3.25
N ILE A 159 30.05 -22.51 3.69
CA ILE A 159 29.76 -22.92 5.07
C ILE A 159 30.51 -21.91 5.96
N PRO A 160 29.83 -21.11 6.80
CA PRO A 160 30.51 -20.18 7.68
C PRO A 160 31.56 -20.91 8.52
N GLU A 161 32.71 -20.29 8.76
CA GLU A 161 33.89 -20.89 9.42
C GLU A 161 33.60 -21.59 10.77
N HIS A 162 32.43 -21.35 11.34
CA HIS A 162 31.97 -21.83 12.65
C HIS A 162 30.76 -22.79 12.54
N TYR A 163 30.58 -23.46 11.40
CA TYR A 163 29.61 -24.54 11.28
C TYR A 163 30.10 -25.77 12.03
N ASP A 164 29.23 -26.25 12.89
CA ASP A 164 29.45 -27.41 13.73
C ASP A 164 28.57 -28.55 13.18
N GLU A 165 29.21 -29.43 12.41
CA GLU A 165 28.57 -30.57 11.74
C GLU A 165 27.86 -31.52 12.71
N MET A 166 28.29 -31.55 13.98
CA MET A 166 27.73 -32.44 14.99
C MET A 166 26.35 -31.98 15.46
N TYR A 167 26.09 -30.67 15.42
CA TYR A 167 24.86 -30.06 15.93
C TYR A 167 24.06 -29.29 14.87
N ASP A 168 24.52 -29.29 13.61
CA ASP A 168 23.91 -28.54 12.51
C ASP A 168 23.71 -27.06 12.86
N GLN A 169 24.72 -26.48 13.52
CA GLN A 169 24.64 -25.14 14.06
C GLN A 169 25.76 -24.23 13.57
N ILE A 170 25.50 -22.94 13.53
CA ILE A 170 26.51 -21.90 13.29
C ILE A 170 26.58 -20.98 14.48
N LYS A 171 27.81 -20.70 14.92
CA LYS A 171 28.08 -19.73 15.99
C LYS A 171 28.69 -18.46 15.41
N ILE A 172 27.93 -17.37 15.38
CA ILE A 172 28.45 -16.05 14.97
C ILE A 172 28.07 -15.02 16.03
N ASN A 173 29.04 -14.25 16.52
CA ASN A 173 28.83 -13.17 17.50
C ASN A 173 28.00 -13.60 18.73
N ASN A 174 28.35 -14.74 19.33
CA ASN A 174 27.63 -15.37 20.45
C ASN A 174 26.17 -15.78 20.14
N ARG A 175 25.79 -15.88 18.87
CA ARG A 175 24.48 -16.37 18.42
C ARG A 175 24.62 -17.77 17.85
N VAL A 176 23.69 -18.65 18.18
CA VAL A 176 23.58 -20.00 17.61
C VAL A 176 22.46 -20.00 16.58
N PHE A 177 22.74 -20.51 15.39
CA PHE A 177 21.80 -20.64 14.28
C PHE A 177 21.67 -22.09 13.89
N LEU A 178 20.45 -22.62 13.86
CA LEU A 178 20.20 -24.00 13.42
C LEU A 178 20.01 -23.99 11.90
N ILE A 179 20.88 -24.68 11.18
CA ILE A 179 20.91 -24.65 9.71
C ILE A 179 20.50 -25.99 9.14
N ASN A 180 19.51 -25.96 8.24
CA ASN A 180 19.08 -27.12 7.49
C ASN A 180 20.17 -27.58 6.51
N LYS A 181 20.38 -28.89 6.44
CA LYS A 181 21.44 -29.49 5.62
C LYS A 181 21.10 -29.39 4.14
N LYS A 182 19.83 -29.57 3.79
CA LYS A 182 19.35 -29.61 2.41
C LYS A 182 18.39 -28.48 2.13
N ALA A 183 18.35 -28.04 0.87
CA ALA A 183 17.39 -27.03 0.43
C ALA A 183 15.95 -27.57 0.45
N GLU A 184 15.80 -28.90 0.34
CA GLU A 184 14.52 -29.60 0.33
C GLU A 184 13.99 -29.96 1.74
N ASP A 185 14.75 -29.64 2.79
CA ASP A 185 14.31 -29.86 4.16
C ASP A 185 13.02 -29.05 4.45
N VAL A 186 12.15 -29.58 5.30
CA VAL A 186 10.90 -28.91 5.65
C VAL A 186 11.12 -27.96 6.82
N PRO A 187 10.50 -26.75 6.82
CA PRO A 187 10.67 -25.83 7.92
C PRO A 187 10.24 -26.44 9.26
N SER A 188 11.12 -26.35 10.25
CA SER A 188 10.89 -26.95 11.56
C SER A 188 10.27 -25.95 12.54
N TYR A 189 9.06 -26.24 13.01
CA TYR A 189 8.37 -25.44 14.04
C TYR A 189 8.79 -25.84 15.46
N ARG A 190 10.08 -25.68 15.78
CA ARG A 190 10.62 -26.02 17.10
C ARG A 190 10.20 -24.97 18.13
N ARG A 191 9.46 -25.41 19.13
CA ARG A 191 9.22 -24.61 20.34
C ARG A 191 10.34 -24.89 21.32
N ASP A 192 10.85 -23.84 21.96
CA ASP A 192 11.75 -23.98 23.10
C ASP A 192 11.08 -24.89 24.15
N PRO A 193 11.70 -26.02 24.54
CA PRO A 193 11.06 -27.00 25.42
C PRO A 193 10.74 -26.45 26.82
N SER A 194 11.43 -25.41 27.27
CA SER A 194 11.29 -24.83 28.61
C SER A 194 10.24 -23.72 28.68
N THR A 195 10.10 -22.94 27.61
CA THR A 195 9.22 -21.76 27.54
C THR A 195 8.02 -21.94 26.63
N GLY A 196 8.03 -22.96 25.76
CA GLY A 196 7.01 -23.20 24.73
C GLY A 196 6.99 -22.16 23.60
N PHE A 197 7.93 -21.22 23.61
CA PHE A 197 8.04 -20.12 22.64
C PHE A 197 8.60 -20.61 21.30
N LEU A 198 8.04 -20.13 20.18
CA LEU A 198 8.56 -20.42 18.84
C LEU A 198 9.68 -19.43 18.53
N THR A 199 10.91 -19.91 18.46
CA THR A 199 12.12 -19.07 18.32
C THR A 199 12.35 -18.57 16.89
N ASN A 200 11.67 -19.14 15.89
CA ASN A 200 11.85 -18.84 14.45
C ASN A 200 13.33 -18.89 14.02
N ASP A 201 14.07 -19.85 14.59
CA ASP A 201 15.51 -20.05 14.46
C ASP A 201 15.88 -21.13 13.44
N ASP A 202 14.98 -21.39 12.50
CA ASP A 202 15.13 -22.36 11.42
C ASP A 202 15.64 -21.68 10.14
N TYR A 203 16.90 -21.91 9.83
CA TYR A 203 17.63 -21.25 8.73
C TYR A 203 17.99 -22.24 7.62
N PHE A 204 17.99 -21.77 6.37
CA PHE A 204 18.40 -22.55 5.20
C PHE A 204 19.70 -22.02 4.60
N GLY A 205 20.15 -20.84 5.03
CA GLY A 205 21.47 -20.31 4.72
C GLY A 205 21.53 -19.58 3.38
N GLY A 206 20.40 -19.23 2.79
CA GLY A 206 20.38 -18.28 1.68
C GLY A 206 20.92 -16.92 2.12
N ASN A 207 21.72 -16.28 1.27
CA ASN A 207 22.49 -15.11 1.65
C ASN A 207 22.73 -14.14 0.47
N LEU A 208 23.33 -12.99 0.73
CA LEU A 208 23.55 -11.96 -0.30
C LEU A 208 24.48 -12.45 -1.42
N ARG A 209 25.47 -13.29 -1.11
CA ARG A 209 26.36 -13.90 -2.11
C ARG A 209 25.57 -14.80 -3.06
N GLY A 210 24.65 -15.60 -2.52
CA GLY A 210 23.77 -16.43 -3.32
C GLY A 210 22.86 -15.63 -4.24
N ILE A 211 22.38 -14.47 -3.77
CA ILE A 211 21.63 -13.55 -4.64
C ILE A 211 22.52 -13.03 -5.78
N ILE A 212 23.78 -12.67 -5.50
CA ILE A 212 24.75 -12.24 -6.52
C ILE A 212 24.93 -13.32 -7.60
N GLU A 213 25.10 -14.59 -7.23
CA GLU A 213 25.25 -15.71 -8.19
C GLU A 213 24.04 -15.92 -9.10
N LYS A 214 22.85 -15.48 -8.66
CA LYS A 214 21.60 -15.64 -9.41
C LYS A 214 21.16 -14.38 -10.15
N LEU A 215 21.96 -13.31 -10.17
CA LEU A 215 21.61 -12.10 -10.90
C LEU A 215 21.45 -12.34 -12.41
N ASP A 216 22.26 -13.21 -13.01
CA ASP A 216 22.12 -13.58 -14.43
C ASP A 216 20.80 -14.34 -14.68
N TYR A 217 20.40 -15.21 -13.73
CA TYR A 217 19.10 -15.87 -13.77
C TYR A 217 17.94 -14.86 -13.70
N LEU A 218 17.99 -13.92 -12.75
CA LEU A 218 16.97 -12.88 -12.62
C LEU A 218 16.90 -12.00 -13.88
N GLN A 219 18.05 -11.65 -14.45
CA GLN A 219 18.10 -10.91 -15.71
C GLN A 219 17.47 -11.70 -16.87
N SER A 220 17.74 -13.01 -16.96
CA SER A 220 17.17 -13.87 -18.01
C SER A 220 15.64 -13.96 -17.98
N LEU A 221 15.04 -13.76 -16.80
CA LEU A 221 13.58 -13.68 -16.62
C LEU A 221 12.99 -12.30 -16.96
N GLY A 222 13.83 -11.30 -17.27
CA GLY A 222 13.41 -9.93 -17.53
C GLY A 222 13.14 -9.11 -16.26
N ILE A 223 13.62 -9.57 -15.09
CA ILE A 223 13.46 -8.82 -13.83
C ILE A 223 14.34 -7.57 -13.86
N SER A 224 13.75 -6.43 -13.48
CA SER A 224 14.44 -5.13 -13.41
C SER A 224 14.47 -4.54 -12.00
N THR A 225 13.70 -5.11 -11.06
CA THR A 225 13.68 -4.70 -9.66
C THR A 225 13.57 -5.92 -8.75
N VAL A 226 14.39 -5.98 -7.70
CA VAL A 226 14.32 -6.98 -6.63
C VAL A 226 13.86 -6.31 -5.34
N TYR A 227 12.81 -6.83 -4.73
CA TYR A 227 12.41 -6.47 -3.36
C TYR A 227 12.96 -7.51 -2.38
N LEU A 228 13.79 -7.06 -1.45
CA LEU A 228 14.35 -7.91 -0.39
C LEU A 228 13.51 -7.76 0.88
N ASN A 229 13.04 -8.88 1.43
CA ASN A 229 12.64 -8.95 2.84
C ASN A 229 13.81 -8.50 3.75
N PRO A 230 13.56 -8.18 5.04
CA PRO A 230 14.54 -7.48 5.88
C PRO A 230 15.91 -8.18 5.90
N ILE A 231 16.97 -7.39 5.71
CA ILE A 231 18.37 -7.87 5.65
C ILE A 231 19.23 -7.37 6.82
N PHE A 232 18.67 -6.53 7.69
CA PHE A 232 19.38 -5.96 8.83
C PHE A 232 19.49 -6.96 9.98
N GLU A 233 20.48 -6.76 10.84
CA GLU A 233 20.78 -7.64 11.98
C GLU A 233 19.52 -7.87 12.81
N ALA A 234 19.15 -9.15 12.99
CA ALA A 234 17.99 -9.55 13.78
C ALA A 234 18.08 -11.04 14.18
N PHE A 235 17.40 -11.43 15.25
CA PHE A 235 17.54 -12.78 15.84
C PHE A 235 16.70 -13.88 15.19
N SER A 236 15.74 -13.52 14.34
CA SER A 236 14.89 -14.48 13.62
C SER A 236 15.32 -14.64 12.16
N ASN A 237 14.86 -15.73 11.53
CA ASN A 237 15.03 -15.94 10.09
C ASN A 237 14.36 -14.87 9.21
N HIS A 238 13.23 -14.29 9.65
CA HIS A 238 12.47 -13.29 8.90
C HIS A 238 12.95 -11.86 9.12
N ARG A 239 13.71 -11.61 10.19
CA ARG A 239 14.41 -10.36 10.50
C ARG A 239 13.55 -9.11 10.72
N TYR A 240 12.22 -9.21 10.72
CA TYR A 240 11.32 -8.14 11.17
C TYR A 240 11.50 -7.70 12.64
N ASN A 241 12.17 -8.51 13.47
CA ASN A 241 12.55 -8.14 14.83
C ASN A 241 13.93 -7.46 14.85
N THR A 242 14.08 -6.35 14.12
CA THR A 242 15.37 -5.68 13.89
C THR A 242 16.11 -5.37 15.19
N GLY A 243 17.36 -5.83 15.29
CA GLY A 243 18.29 -5.57 16.37
C GLY A 243 19.12 -4.31 16.16
N ASP A 244 19.67 -4.14 14.95
CA ASP A 244 20.49 -3.00 14.55
C ASP A 244 20.27 -2.67 13.05
N TYR A 245 19.60 -1.54 12.75
CA TYR A 245 19.32 -1.11 11.37
C TYR A 245 20.59 -0.72 10.57
N LEU A 246 21.72 -0.50 11.25
CA LEU A 246 22.96 -0.04 10.60
C LEU A 246 23.87 -1.21 10.18
N LYS A 247 23.50 -2.44 10.52
CA LYS A 247 24.28 -3.64 10.21
C LYS A 247 23.47 -4.61 9.38
N ILE A 248 24.13 -5.20 8.38
CA ILE A 248 23.61 -6.38 7.68
C ILE A 248 23.67 -7.56 8.65
N ASP A 249 22.64 -8.41 8.61
CA ASP A 249 22.64 -9.62 9.44
C ASP A 249 23.80 -10.54 9.03
N PRO A 250 24.62 -10.99 9.98
CA PRO A 250 25.85 -11.69 9.67
C PRO A 250 25.66 -13.04 8.96
N LEU A 251 24.46 -13.66 9.03
CA LEU A 251 24.17 -14.85 8.22
C LEU A 251 23.95 -14.52 6.74
N LEU A 252 23.53 -13.30 6.42
CA LEU A 252 23.32 -12.86 5.04
C LEU A 252 24.60 -12.31 4.41
N GLY A 253 25.55 -11.83 5.23
CA GLY A 253 26.82 -11.28 4.80
C GLY A 253 27.17 -10.01 5.55
N ASP A 254 27.75 -9.04 4.85
CA ASP A 254 28.17 -7.77 5.40
C ASP A 254 27.82 -6.59 4.48
N MET A 255 28.17 -5.37 4.91
CA MET A 255 27.93 -4.16 4.13
C MET A 255 28.70 -4.15 2.80
N GLU A 256 29.88 -4.74 2.73
CA GLU A 256 30.66 -4.80 1.47
C GLU A 256 30.02 -5.75 0.45
N THR A 257 29.51 -6.89 0.90
CA THR A 257 28.73 -7.83 0.09
C THR A 257 27.44 -7.16 -0.39
N PHE A 258 26.76 -6.37 0.45
CA PHE A 258 25.59 -5.61 0.01
C PHE A 258 25.91 -4.54 -1.04
N LYS A 259 27.03 -3.82 -0.88
CA LYS A 259 27.52 -2.87 -1.90
C LYS A 259 27.88 -3.58 -3.20
N GLU A 260 28.46 -4.78 -3.13
CA GLU A 260 28.73 -5.61 -4.30
C GLU A 260 27.44 -6.03 -5.00
N LEU A 261 26.44 -6.52 -4.27
CA LEU A 261 25.11 -6.86 -4.80
C LEU A 261 24.51 -5.67 -5.57
N CYS A 262 24.52 -4.48 -4.98
CA CYS A 262 24.03 -3.28 -5.63
C CYS A 262 24.81 -2.94 -6.92
N ARG A 263 26.15 -3.07 -6.90
CA ARG A 263 27.00 -2.83 -8.08
C ARG A 263 26.74 -3.84 -9.19
N GLU A 264 26.65 -5.12 -8.85
CA GLU A 264 26.41 -6.20 -9.82
C GLU A 264 24.99 -6.19 -10.39
N GLY A 265 23.99 -5.85 -9.57
CA GLY A 265 22.63 -5.65 -10.05
C GLY A 265 22.53 -4.45 -10.99
N LYS A 266 23.19 -3.33 -10.67
CA LYS A 266 23.23 -2.16 -11.55
C LYS A 266 23.82 -2.47 -12.92
N LYS A 267 24.88 -3.28 -13.01
CA LYS A 267 25.46 -3.73 -14.30
C LYS A 267 24.45 -4.48 -15.18
N ARG A 268 23.43 -5.09 -14.56
CA ARG A 268 22.38 -5.89 -15.21
C ARG A 268 21.06 -5.14 -15.39
N GLY A 269 20.99 -3.88 -14.97
CA GLY A 269 19.75 -3.10 -14.98
C GLY A 269 18.77 -3.47 -13.86
N ILE A 270 19.24 -4.13 -12.80
CA ILE A 270 18.44 -4.55 -11.64
C ILE A 270 18.60 -3.54 -10.51
N SER A 271 17.49 -2.97 -10.06
CA SER A 271 17.39 -2.12 -8.87
C SER A 271 16.98 -2.93 -7.63
N PHE A 272 17.36 -2.48 -6.44
CA PHE A 272 16.95 -3.14 -5.18
C PHE A 272 16.07 -2.22 -4.34
N ILE A 273 15.00 -2.78 -3.79
CA ILE A 273 14.13 -2.17 -2.77
C ILE A 273 14.31 -2.95 -1.48
N LEU A 274 14.54 -2.25 -0.37
CA LEU A 274 14.69 -2.85 0.95
C LEU A 274 13.40 -2.71 1.76
N ASP A 275 13.14 -3.72 2.59
CA ASP A 275 12.08 -3.68 3.60
C ASP A 275 12.46 -2.78 4.78
N GLY A 276 11.73 -1.67 4.93
CA GLY A 276 11.90 -0.69 6.00
C GLY A 276 10.98 -0.97 7.19
N VAL A 277 11.45 -1.76 8.16
CA VAL A 277 10.67 -2.11 9.36
C VAL A 277 10.73 -1.00 10.40
N PHE A 278 10.05 0.12 10.14
CA PHE A 278 10.14 1.34 10.97
C PHE A 278 9.03 1.48 12.02
N SER A 279 8.00 0.63 11.95
CA SER A 279 6.89 0.68 12.92
C SER A 279 7.27 0.13 14.30
N HIS A 280 8.25 -0.77 14.37
CA HIS A 280 8.68 -1.44 15.60
C HIS A 280 10.11 -1.97 15.46
N THR A 281 10.72 -2.34 16.58
CA THR A 281 12.04 -3.00 16.65
C THR A 281 11.88 -4.41 17.24
N GLY A 282 12.94 -5.22 17.18
CA GLY A 282 13.03 -6.42 18.00
C GLY A 282 13.05 -6.09 19.51
N SER A 283 12.53 -7.01 20.32
CA SER A 283 12.64 -6.93 21.79
C SER A 283 14.10 -7.02 22.24
N ASP A 284 14.93 -7.75 21.51
CA ASP A 284 16.36 -7.72 21.72
C ASP A 284 17.04 -6.91 20.62
N SER A 285 16.97 -5.60 20.76
CA SER A 285 17.61 -4.60 19.89
C SER A 285 18.53 -3.69 20.69
N ILE A 286 19.39 -2.93 20.01
CA ILE A 286 20.25 -1.92 20.68
C ILE A 286 19.45 -0.88 21.47
N TYR A 287 18.16 -0.75 21.17
CA TYR A 287 17.26 0.24 21.75
C TYR A 287 16.45 -0.33 22.93
N PHE A 288 15.89 -1.54 22.79
CA PHE A 288 15.04 -2.15 23.82
C PHE A 288 15.83 -3.06 24.77
N ASN A 289 16.80 -3.82 24.23
CA ASN A 289 17.77 -4.68 24.92
C ASN A 289 17.18 -5.58 26.01
N LYS A 290 16.07 -6.28 25.73
CA LYS A 290 15.39 -7.14 26.71
C LYS A 290 16.29 -8.25 27.26
N ASP A 291 17.12 -8.86 26.41
CA ASP A 291 17.94 -10.01 26.79
C ASP A 291 19.37 -9.58 27.20
N GLY A 292 19.68 -8.28 27.16
CA GLY A 292 20.98 -7.74 27.57
C GLY A 292 22.14 -8.13 26.65
N ARG A 293 21.87 -8.43 25.37
CA ARG A 293 22.92 -8.82 24.40
C ARG A 293 23.74 -7.63 23.91
N TYR A 294 23.21 -6.42 24.02
CA TYR A 294 23.90 -5.20 23.61
C TYR A 294 24.55 -4.50 24.83
N PRO A 295 25.70 -3.82 24.64
CA PRO A 295 26.44 -3.21 25.75
C PRO A 295 25.75 -1.98 26.35
N ASP A 296 24.97 -1.27 25.55
CA ASP A 296 24.25 -0.07 25.97
C ASP A 296 22.97 -0.42 26.75
N LEU A 297 22.60 0.44 27.70
CA LEU A 297 21.38 0.32 28.50
C LEU A 297 20.13 0.51 27.62
N GLY A 298 19.32 -0.53 27.47
CA GLY A 298 18.08 -0.49 26.69
C GLY A 298 16.86 -0.03 27.47
N ALA A 299 15.82 0.34 26.73
CA ALA A 299 14.56 0.85 27.26
C ALA A 299 13.84 -0.12 28.20
N TYR A 300 13.96 -1.44 27.98
CA TYR A 300 13.38 -2.46 28.87
C TYR A 300 14.08 -2.52 30.23
N GLN A 301 15.39 -2.24 30.25
CA GLN A 301 16.25 -2.48 31.41
C GLN A 301 16.17 -1.35 32.44
N SER A 302 15.90 -0.12 32.02
CA SER A 302 15.76 1.03 32.92
C SER A 302 14.97 2.17 32.30
N LYS A 303 14.22 2.89 33.16
CA LYS A 303 13.57 4.18 32.82
C LYS A 303 14.56 5.29 32.51
N ASP A 304 15.82 5.14 32.94
CA ASP A 304 16.90 6.09 32.69
C ASP A 304 17.58 5.86 31.32
N SER A 305 17.20 4.81 30.59
CA SER A 305 17.71 4.60 29.23
C SER A 305 17.31 5.77 28.32
N LYS A 306 18.28 6.26 27.53
CA LYS A 306 18.03 7.28 26.49
C LYS A 306 16.96 6.85 25.47
N TYR A 307 16.69 5.54 25.38
CA TYR A 307 15.69 4.96 24.49
C TYR A 307 14.33 4.74 25.15
N HIS A 308 14.18 4.93 26.47
CA HIS A 308 12.89 4.74 27.15
C HIS A 308 11.75 5.57 26.53
N PRO A 309 11.93 6.84 26.15
CA PRO A 309 10.86 7.62 25.50
C PRO A 309 10.47 7.14 24.10
N TRP A 310 11.21 6.20 23.48
CA TRP A 310 10.91 5.70 22.14
C TRP A 310 9.81 4.65 22.12
N TYR A 311 9.43 4.10 23.29
CA TYR A 311 8.44 3.03 23.41
C TYR A 311 7.26 3.45 24.27
N CYS A 312 6.13 2.76 24.09
CA CYS A 312 4.99 2.83 24.99
C CYS A 312 5.05 1.63 25.96
N PHE A 313 5.12 1.93 27.25
CA PHE A 313 5.15 0.96 28.36
C PHE A 313 3.83 0.94 29.11
#